data_AF-A0A6A4NRT0-F1
#
_entry.id   AF-A0A6A4NRT0-F1
#
_cell.length_a   1.000
_cell.length_b   1.000
_cell.length_c   1.000
_cell.angle_alpha   90.00
_cell.angle_beta   90.00
_cell.angle_gamma   90.00
#
_symmetry.space_group_name_H-M   'P 1'
#
loop_
_entity.id
_entity.type
_entity.pdbx_description
1 polymer ?
#
loop_
_entity_poly.entity_id
_entity_poly.type
_entity_poly.pdbx_seq_one_letter_code
_entity_poly.pdbx_strand_id
1 'polypeptide(L)' 'MFFHISDIAHVTSEVKEYEVVFLAALVGMNKREKEKVINHLAKHMADGAILVLRSAPSATKITNIVCQMF' A
#
# COMPACT_ATOMS: atom_id res chain seq x y z
N MET A 1 -11.38 12.79 13.32
CA MET A 1 -10.93 12.51 11.94
C MET A 1 -9.72 13.39 11.69
N PHE A 2 -8.53 12.80 11.57
CA PHE A 2 -7.30 13.54 11.31
C PHE A 2 -6.80 13.18 9.91
N PHE A 3 -6.41 14.18 9.13
CA PHE A 3 -5.84 14.00 7.81
C PHE A 3 -4.37 14.43 7.86
N HIS A 4 -3.49 13.54 7.45
CA HIS A 4 -2.06 13.82 7.32
C HIS A 4 -1.73 13.89 5.84
N ILE A 5 -1.08 14.98 5.43
CA ILE A 5 -0.52 15.12 4.08
C ILE A 5 0.96 14.81 4.19
N SER A 6 1.34 13.60 3.77
CA SER A 6 2.72 13.14 3.80
C SER A 6 3.02 12.39 2.52
N ASP A 7 4.29 12.47 2.08
CA ASP A 7 4.77 11.69 0.96
C ASP A 7 5.01 10.24 1.38
N ILE A 8 4.45 9.29 0.62
CA ILE A 8 4.48 7.85 0.97
C ILE A 8 5.89 7.27 1.06
N ALA A 9 6.89 7.89 0.40
CA ALA A 9 8.28 7.45 0.47
C ALA A 9 8.97 7.89 1.78
N HIS A 10 8.35 8.78 2.55
CA HIS A 10 8.88 9.29 3.82
C HIS A 10 8.10 8.77 5.05
N VAL A 11 6.91 8.19 4.84
CA VAL A 11 6.10 7.64 5.94
C VAL A 11 6.66 6.29 6.38
N THR A 12 7.23 6.24 7.58
CA THR A 12 7.86 5.03 8.13
C THR A 12 7.20 4.60 9.43
N SER A 13 7.33 5.37 10.51
CA SER A 13 6.83 4.96 11.83
C SER A 13 5.32 5.05 11.97
N GLU A 14 4.69 6.03 11.31
CA GLU A 14 3.24 6.26 11.41
C GLU A 14 2.42 5.07 10.85
N VAL A 15 2.94 4.37 9.83
CA VAL A 15 2.22 3.23 9.22
C VAL A 15 2.13 2.02 10.15
N LYS A 16 3.00 1.92 11.16
CA LYS A 16 3.02 0.80 12.12
C LYS A 16 1.85 0.81 13.08
N GLU A 17 1.19 1.96 13.25
CA GLU A 17 0.07 2.10 14.16
C GLU A 17 -1.24 1.59 13.53
N TYR A 18 -1.23 1.25 12.24
CA TYR A 18 -2.42 0.82 11.49
C TYR A 18 -2.37 -0.67 11.16
N GLU A 19 -3.43 -1.38 11.54
CA GLU A 19 -3.62 -2.80 11.21
C GLU A 19 -4.11 -3.00 9.77
N VAL A 20 -4.79 -2.01 9.19
CA VAL A 20 -5.33 -2.07 7.83
C VAL A 20 -5.00 -0.77 7.10
N VAL A 21 -4.37 -0.89 5.93
CA VAL A 21 -4.01 0.24 5.07
C VAL A 21 -4.72 0.10 3.73
N PHE A 22 -5.50 1.12 3.37
CA PHE A 22 -6.16 1.22 2.07
C PHE A 22 -5.33 2.11 1.15
N LEU A 23 -4.74 1.52 0.10
CA LEU A 23 -4.02 2.32 -0.88
C LEU A 23 -5.00 2.82 -1.95
N ALA A 24 -5.12 4.15 -2.05
CA ALA A 24 -5.80 4.77 -3.18
C ALA A 24 -5.08 4.43 -4.49
N ALA A 25 -5.84 4.43 -5.59
CA ALA A 25 -5.34 3.96 -6.88
C ALA A 25 -4.05 4.70 -7.29
N LEU A 26 -2.96 3.93 -7.50
CA LEU A 26 -1.69 4.42 -8.03
C LEU A 26 -1.80 4.66 -9.55
N VAL A 27 -2.75 5.50 -9.97
CA VAL A 27 -2.99 5.83 -11.37
C VAL A 27 -1.86 6.72 -11.87
N GLY A 28 -1.30 6.40 -13.05
CA GLY A 28 -0.19 7.17 -13.64
C GLY A 28 1.21 6.79 -13.17
N MET A 29 1.36 5.87 -12.20
CA MET A 29 2.67 5.36 -11.79
C MET A 29 3.13 4.18 -12.67
N ASN A 30 4.43 4.14 -12.99
CA ASN A 30 5.03 3.00 -13.66
C ASN A 30 5.10 1.77 -12.74
N LYS A 31 5.23 0.59 -13.33
CA LYS A 31 5.30 -0.68 -12.58
C LYS A 31 6.36 -0.66 -11.47
N ARG A 32 7.56 -0.13 -11.77
CA ARG A 32 8.67 -0.02 -10.79
C ARG A 32 8.34 0.94 -9.64
N GLU A 33 7.59 2.00 -9.90
CA GLU A 33 7.20 2.97 -8.87
C GLU A 33 6.15 2.35 -7.94
N LYS A 34 5.17 1.62 -8.51
CA LYS A 34 4.21 0.84 -7.72
C LYS A 34 4.88 -0.19 -6.82
N GLU A 35 5.82 -0.95 -7.36
CA GLU A 35 6.60 -1.93 -6.60
C GLU A 35 7.39 -1.27 -5.47
N LYS A 36 8.02 -0.10 -5.71
CA LYS A 36 8.71 0.65 -4.66
C LYS A 36 7.77 1.07 -3.52
N VAL A 37 6.58 1.58 -3.84
CA VAL A 37 5.60 2.01 -2.84
C VAL A 37 5.11 0.81 -2.01
N ILE A 38 4.76 -0.30 -2.67
CA ILE A 38 4.30 -1.51 -1.98
C ILE A 38 5.40 -2.08 -1.09
N ASN A 39 6.65 -2.14 -1.58
CA ASN A 39 7.77 -2.65 -0.79
C ASN A 39 8.13 -1.71 0.38
N HIS A 40 7.99 -0.40 0.18
CA HIS A 40 8.16 0.58 1.24
C HIS A 40 7.12 0.41 2.35
N LEU A 41 5.85 0.22 1.97
CA LEU A 41 4.77 -0.06 2.91
C LEU A 41 4.98 -1.39 3.63
N ALA A 42 5.27 -2.48 2.91
CA ALA A 42 5.50 -3.79 3.51
C ALA A 42 6.65 -3.80 4.54
N LYS A 43 7.68 -2.96 4.36
CA LYS A 43 8.81 -2.83 5.29
C LYS A 43 8.46 -2.06 6.58
N HIS A 44 7.49 -1.16 6.50
CA HIS A 44 7.17 -0.24 7.58
C HIS A 44 5.80 -0.47 8.22
N MET A 45 4.97 -1.34 7.66
CA MET A 45 3.73 -1.78 8.30
C MET A 45 4.00 -2.68 9.51
N ALA A 46 3.03 -2.77 10.42
CA ALA A 46 3.10 -3.72 11.52
C ALA A 46 3.08 -5.17 11.02
N ASP A 47 3.72 -6.06 11.76
CA ASP A 47 3.65 -7.50 11.49
C ASP A 47 2.18 -7.96 11.55
N GLY A 48 1.70 -8.56 10.46
CA GLY A 48 0.31 -9.01 10.34
C GLY A 48 -0.68 -7.95 9.84
N ALA A 49 -0.23 -6.73 9.55
CA ALA A 49 -1.09 -5.71 8.97
C ALA A 49 -1.52 -6.06 7.54
N ILE A 50 -2.75 -5.65 7.18
CA ILE A 50 -3.39 -5.95 5.90
C ILE A 50 -3.28 -4.73 4.98
N LEU A 51 -2.64 -4.92 3.83
CA LEU A 51 -2.64 -3.95 2.74
C LEU A 51 -3.77 -4.29 1.75
N VAL A 52 -4.74 -3.38 1.64
CA VAL A 52 -5.85 -3.50 0.68
C VAL A 52 -5.56 -2.62 -0.53
N LEU A 53 -5.50 -3.26 -1.69
CA LEU A 53 -5.31 -2.61 -2.99
C LEU A 53 -6.50 -2.93 -3.88
N ARG A 54 -7.09 -1.91 -4.50
CA ARG A 54 -8.00 -2.12 -5.63
C ARG A 54 -7.16 -2.35 -6.88
N SER A 55 -7.13 -3.60 -7.35
CA SER A 55 -6.42 -3.95 -8.58
C SER A 55 -7.36 -3.80 -9.78
N ALA A 56 -6.94 -3.02 -10.79
CA ALA A 56 -7.47 -3.17 -12.14
C ALA A 56 -6.70 -4.34 -12.81
N PRO A 57 -7.32 -5.19 -13.67
CA PRO A 57 -6.73 -6.42 -14.23
C PRO A 57 -5.48 -6.28 -15.12
N SER A 58 -4.66 -5.24 -14.96
CA SER A 58 -3.36 -5.10 -15.61
C SER A 58 -2.23 -5.30 -14.60
N ALA A 59 -1.60 -6.47 -14.67
CA ALA A 59 -0.30 -6.85 -14.07
C ALA A 59 -0.27 -7.50 -12.65
N THR A 60 -0.19 -8.83 -12.71
CA THR A 60 0.66 -9.78 -11.95
C THR A 60 0.63 -9.77 -10.41
N LYS A 61 0.09 -10.88 -9.87
CA LYS A 61 0.24 -11.46 -8.53
C LYS A 61 1.42 -10.91 -7.70
N ILE A 62 1.08 -10.28 -6.58
CA ILE A 62 1.94 -10.14 -5.40
C ILE A 62 1.29 -11.02 -4.33
N THR A 63 1.96 -12.12 -3.97
CA THR A 63 1.53 -13.05 -2.94
C THR A 63 1.46 -12.32 -1.58
N ASN A 64 0.31 -12.42 -0.91
CA ASN A 64 -0.12 -11.78 0.36
C ASN A 64 -0.83 -10.41 0.33
N ILE A 65 -1.35 -9.95 -0.80
CA ILE A 65 -2.42 -8.93 -0.79
C ILE A 65 -3.77 -9.63 -0.84
N VAL A 66 -4.60 -9.37 0.16
CA VAL A 66 -6.03 -9.75 0.15
C VAL A 66 -6.68 -8.94 -0.97
N CYS A 67 -6.70 -9.53 -2.17
CA CYS A 67 -7.38 -8.98 -3.32
C CYS A 67 -8.88 -9.22 -3.14
N GLN A 68 -9.53 -8.47 -2.25
CA GLN A 68 -10.98 -8.49 -2.17
C GLN A 68 -11.56 -7.64 -3.29
N MET A 69 -12.34 -8.30 -4.13
CA MET A 69 -13.23 -7.73 -5.12
C MET A 69 -14.33 -6.92 -4.43
N PHE A 70 -14.11 -5.62 -4.28
CA PHE A 70 -15.17 -4.60 -4.24
C PHE A 70 -14.75 -3.52 -5.21
#